data_AF-A0A952RPT6-F1
#
_entry.id   AF-A0A952RPT6-F1
#
_cell.length_a   1.000
_cell.length_b   1.000
_cell.length_c   1.000
_cell.angle_alpha   90.00
_cell.angle_beta   90.00
_cell.angle_gamma   90.00
#
_symmetry.space_group_name_H-M   'P 1'
#
loop_
_entity.id
_entity.type
_entity.pdbx_description
1 polymer ?
#
loop_
_entity_poly.entity_id
_entity_poly.type
_entity_poly.pdbx_seq_one_letter_code
_entity_poly.pdbx_strand_id
1 'polypeptide(L)'
;MRLRSLWGRGFGGALATTALVVACGGGSGGGGGGGASTSSAFIASFCDVIGSCCPKVDKTYNQQKCVNLYNAIIGEAGTYDPAKGQTCLDALRAAQSQPAFCNDDDDDDDTQSQACEDVFKEAAPAGGTKQPGELCDGEGQCAAQPDGEVECASFSTGQATTRKCQVQVRAKEGDACVGDKEDEDSFVFSGSDDAPRVGVCWRPDGLSCDREKKCAKLVAEGGECGFSFGNNPCVKGAYCKSDTKKCTPVLKRGEACTSSEECGAIGCFNGKCGGESSSGAGLALVCD
;
A
#
# COMPACT_ATOMS: atom_id res chain seq x y z
N MET A 1 -1.30 -7.00 9.88
CA MET A 1 -1.27 -5.56 9.54
C MET A 1 -0.39 -5.41 8.30
N ARG A 2 -1.00 -5.31 7.11
CA ARG A 2 -0.28 -5.15 5.85
C ARG A 2 0.16 -3.69 5.75
N LEU A 3 1.46 -3.41 5.76
CA LEU A 3 2.05 -2.06 5.64
C LEU A 3 1.95 -1.49 4.20
N ARG A 4 1.13 -2.10 3.32
CA ARG A 4 1.15 -1.88 1.87
C ARG A 4 0.14 -0.86 1.34
N SER A 5 -0.83 -0.40 2.14
CA SER A 5 -2.05 0.24 1.60
C SER A 5 -1.98 1.74 1.20
N LEU A 6 -0.88 2.27 0.64
CA LEU A 6 -0.85 3.67 0.17
C LEU A 6 0.01 4.00 -1.09
N TRP A 7 0.77 3.07 -1.68
CA TRP A 7 1.85 3.46 -2.62
C TRP A 7 1.55 3.01 -4.04
N GLY A 8 1.52 3.93 -5.01
CA GLY A 8 1.08 3.60 -6.36
C GLY A 8 1.67 4.47 -7.45
N ARG A 9 2.82 4.01 -7.95
CA ARG A 9 3.44 4.21 -9.26
C ARG A 9 2.91 5.35 -10.14
N GLY A 10 3.60 6.48 -10.11
CA GLY A 10 3.72 7.42 -11.24
C GLY A 10 5.11 7.34 -11.89
N PHE A 11 5.20 6.81 -13.12
CA PHE A 11 6.42 6.90 -13.94
C PHE A 11 6.53 8.30 -14.57
N GLY A 12 7.59 9.03 -14.27
CA GLY A 12 7.97 10.27 -14.93
C GLY A 12 9.45 10.56 -14.75
N GLY A 13 10.28 10.04 -15.65
CA GLY A 13 11.74 10.12 -15.55
C GLY A 13 12.33 11.50 -15.85
N ALA A 14 13.42 11.81 -15.16
CA ALA A 14 14.50 12.66 -15.64
C ALA A 14 15.84 12.19 -15.03
N LEU A 15 16.71 11.63 -15.87
CA LEU A 15 18.08 11.26 -15.51
C LEU A 15 18.94 12.52 -15.37
N ALA A 16 19.33 12.86 -14.14
CA ALA A 16 20.37 13.86 -13.87
C ALA A 16 21.66 13.14 -13.43
N THR A 17 22.61 13.02 -14.35
CA THR A 17 23.98 12.57 -14.09
C THR A 17 24.69 13.58 -13.18
N THR A 18 24.86 13.23 -11.90
CA THR A 18 25.66 14.03 -10.96
C THR A 18 26.95 13.28 -10.65
N ALA A 19 28.09 13.91 -10.96
CA ALA A 19 29.42 13.41 -10.63
C ALA A 19 29.69 13.55 -9.12
N LEU A 20 29.91 12.43 -8.43
CA LEU A 20 30.24 12.41 -7.02
C LEU A 20 31.76 12.55 -6.84
N VAL A 21 32.21 13.65 -6.22
CA VAL A 21 33.59 13.82 -5.75
C VAL A 21 33.72 13.13 -4.39
N VAL A 22 34.49 12.05 -4.33
CA VAL A 22 34.82 11.34 -3.09
C VAL A 22 35.91 12.12 -2.34
N ALA A 23 35.55 12.74 -1.23
CA ALA A 23 36.49 13.30 -0.27
C ALA A 23 36.64 12.35 0.92
N CYS A 24 37.82 11.76 1.07
CA CYS A 24 38.21 11.00 2.26
C CYS A 24 38.50 11.96 3.43
N GLY A 25 37.61 11.99 4.43
CA GLY A 25 37.83 12.66 5.70
C GLY A 25 37.64 11.67 6.85
N GLY A 26 38.73 11.33 7.54
CA GLY A 26 38.75 10.38 8.63
C GLY A 26 38.09 10.91 9.90
N GLY A 27 37.13 10.13 10.42
CA GLY A 27 36.53 10.29 11.74
C GLY A 27 36.26 8.90 12.32
N SER A 28 37.16 8.44 13.19
CA SER A 28 37.07 7.16 13.88
C SER A 28 36.09 7.28 15.05
N GLY A 29 34.88 6.76 14.87
CA GLY A 29 33.86 6.57 15.89
C GLY A 29 33.10 5.29 15.57
N GLY A 30 33.62 4.15 16.05
CA GLY A 30 33.13 2.82 15.72
C GLY A 30 31.76 2.52 16.28
N GLY A 31 30.73 2.76 15.48
CA GLY A 31 29.47 2.01 15.51
C GLY A 31 29.43 1.19 14.23
N GLY A 32 29.81 -0.09 14.31
CA GLY A 32 29.76 -1.00 13.17
C GLY A 32 28.31 -1.11 12.69
N GLY A 33 27.98 -0.38 11.63
CA GLY A 33 26.69 -0.47 10.96
C GLY A 33 26.53 -1.90 10.48
N GLY A 34 25.83 -2.73 11.26
CA GLY A 34 25.50 -4.09 10.92
C GLY A 34 24.76 -4.05 9.59
N GLY A 35 25.36 -4.65 8.55
CA GLY A 35 24.69 -4.80 7.27
C GLY A 35 23.37 -5.56 7.42
N ALA A 36 22.52 -5.49 6.40
CA ALA A 36 21.21 -6.14 6.38
C ALA A 36 21.30 -7.68 6.19
N SER A 37 22.28 -8.36 6.79
CA SER A 37 22.53 -9.79 6.56
C SER A 37 21.47 -10.70 7.19
N THR A 38 20.75 -10.23 8.20
CA THR A 38 19.62 -10.91 8.83
C THR A 38 18.45 -9.95 9.01
N SER A 39 17.23 -10.50 9.16
CA SER A 39 16.04 -9.70 9.44
C SER A 39 16.19 -8.87 10.72
N SER A 40 16.78 -9.45 11.76
CA SER A 40 17.05 -8.74 13.02
C SER A 40 18.04 -7.59 12.86
N ALA A 41 19.11 -7.76 12.06
CA ALA A 41 20.09 -6.71 11.78
C ALA A 41 19.47 -5.60 10.91
N PHE A 42 18.61 -5.96 9.96
CA PHE A 42 17.82 -5.00 9.19
C PHE A 42 16.88 -4.19 10.08
N ILE A 43 16.07 -4.85 10.93
CA ILE A 43 15.14 -4.16 11.83
C ILE A 43 15.89 -3.19 12.74
N ALA A 44 17.00 -3.62 13.34
CA ALA A 44 17.81 -2.74 14.18
C ALA A 44 18.31 -1.51 13.42
N SER A 45 18.81 -1.70 12.19
CA SER A 45 19.30 -0.61 11.33
C SER A 45 18.19 0.32 10.86
N PHE A 46 17.03 -0.24 10.48
CA PHE A 46 15.85 0.50 10.07
C PHE A 46 15.37 1.39 11.22
N CYS A 47 15.23 0.81 12.41
CA CYS A 47 14.87 1.51 13.63
C CYS A 47 15.83 2.66 13.95
N ASP A 48 17.14 2.47 13.76
CA ASP A 48 18.14 3.52 13.97
C ASP A 48 17.93 4.73 13.04
N VAL A 49 17.60 4.49 11.77
CA VAL A 49 17.31 5.57 10.81
C VAL A 49 16.05 6.34 11.23
N ILE A 50 14.96 5.63 11.57
CA ILE A 50 13.70 6.25 12.00
C ILE A 50 13.85 6.99 13.33
N GLY A 51 14.67 6.48 14.26
CA GLY A 51 14.89 7.10 15.57
C GLY A 51 15.43 8.53 15.50
N SER A 52 16.11 8.89 14.41
CA SER A 52 16.56 10.26 14.16
C SER A 52 15.43 11.28 14.01
N CYS A 53 14.20 10.82 13.80
CA CYS A 53 13.02 11.67 13.65
C CYS A 53 12.36 12.06 14.98
N CYS A 54 12.53 11.30 16.06
CA CYS A 54 11.89 11.61 17.34
C CYS A 54 12.23 13.00 17.91
N PRO A 55 13.48 13.49 17.84
CA PRO A 55 13.80 14.84 18.32
C PRO A 55 13.10 15.96 17.54
N LYS A 56 12.68 15.74 16.29
CA LYS A 56 11.95 16.75 15.49
C LYS A 56 10.51 16.95 15.96
N VAL A 57 9.97 16.00 16.73
CA VAL A 57 8.63 16.07 17.33
C VAL A 57 8.69 16.19 18.86
N ASP A 58 9.82 16.68 19.39
CA ASP A 58 10.07 16.87 20.82
C ASP A 58 9.86 15.61 21.69
N LYS A 59 10.26 14.44 21.16
CA LYS A 59 10.16 13.15 21.85
C LYS A 59 11.50 12.40 21.90
N THR A 60 11.62 11.47 22.83
CA THR A 60 12.80 10.60 22.99
C THR A 60 12.61 9.33 22.19
N TYR A 61 13.64 8.90 21.47
CA TYR A 61 13.59 7.63 20.73
C TYR A 61 13.82 6.42 21.65
N ASN A 62 12.96 5.41 21.54
CA ASN A 62 13.10 4.13 22.22
C ASN A 62 13.38 2.99 21.24
N GLN A 63 14.67 2.66 21.08
CA GLN A 63 15.12 1.62 20.15
C GLN A 63 14.51 0.24 20.44
N GLN A 64 14.37 -0.13 21.71
CA GLN A 64 13.81 -1.43 22.07
C GLN A 64 12.33 -1.53 21.70
N LYS A 65 11.55 -0.46 21.87
CA LYS A 65 10.15 -0.41 21.42
C LYS A 65 10.05 -0.57 19.90
N CYS A 66 10.89 0.13 19.14
CA CYS A 66 10.91 -0.01 17.68
C CYS A 66 11.22 -1.45 17.25
N VAL A 67 12.31 -2.03 17.78
CA VAL A 67 12.71 -3.40 17.45
C VAL A 67 11.63 -4.41 17.83
N ASN A 68 11.01 -4.27 19.01
CA ASN A 68 9.93 -5.15 19.45
C ASN A 68 8.68 -5.04 18.56
N LEU A 69 8.29 -3.81 18.18
CA LEU A 69 7.16 -3.56 17.29
C LEU A 69 7.38 -4.23 15.93
N TYR A 70 8.54 -4.00 15.31
CA TYR A 70 8.85 -4.58 14.02
C TYR A 70 9.04 -6.10 14.08
N ASN A 71 9.63 -6.64 15.14
CA ASN A 71 9.68 -8.10 15.32
C ASN A 71 8.28 -8.72 15.47
N ALA A 72 7.34 -8.03 16.11
CA ALA A 72 5.96 -8.51 16.23
C ALA A 72 5.24 -8.50 14.88
N ILE A 73 5.48 -7.49 14.05
CA ILE A 73 4.88 -7.38 12.70
C ILE A 73 5.55 -8.37 11.72
N ILE A 74 6.87 -8.46 11.76
CA ILE A 74 7.69 -9.24 10.82
C ILE A 74 7.80 -10.71 11.24
N GLY A 75 7.61 -11.05 12.51
CA GLY A 75 7.64 -12.43 12.99
C GLY A 75 6.62 -13.35 12.30
N GLU A 76 5.60 -12.75 11.68
CA GLU A 76 4.63 -13.42 10.81
C GLU A 76 4.94 -13.23 9.31
N ALA A 77 5.78 -12.26 8.96
CA ALA A 77 6.18 -11.99 7.59
C ALA A 77 7.18 -13.05 7.10
N GLY A 78 7.11 -13.39 5.83
CA GLY A 78 7.76 -14.58 5.28
C GLY A 78 9.28 -14.55 5.20
N THR A 79 9.82 -14.80 4.01
CA THR A 79 11.28 -14.95 3.85
C THR A 79 11.95 -13.60 3.67
N TYR A 80 12.86 -13.26 4.58
CA TYR A 80 13.69 -12.07 4.51
C TYR A 80 14.69 -12.14 3.35
N ASP A 81 14.76 -11.09 2.54
CA ASP A 81 15.72 -10.93 1.45
C ASP A 81 16.82 -9.91 1.84
N PRO A 82 18.05 -10.35 2.13
CA PRO A 82 19.10 -9.46 2.62
C PRO A 82 19.55 -8.41 1.59
N ALA A 83 19.48 -8.71 0.29
CA ALA A 83 19.88 -7.76 -0.75
C ALA A 83 18.86 -6.63 -0.88
N LYS A 84 17.57 -6.97 -0.83
CA LYS A 84 16.48 -5.99 -0.78
C LYS A 84 16.52 -5.18 0.52
N GLY A 85 16.75 -5.84 1.66
CA GLY A 85 16.93 -5.17 2.95
C GLY A 85 18.05 -4.13 2.92
N GLN A 86 19.18 -4.44 2.30
CA GLN A 86 20.26 -3.46 2.15
C GLN A 86 19.87 -2.29 1.24
N THR A 87 19.23 -2.58 0.10
CA THR A 87 18.75 -1.55 -0.84
C THR A 87 17.79 -0.57 -0.17
N CYS A 88 16.85 -1.10 0.62
CA CYS A 88 15.93 -0.32 1.45
C CYS A 88 16.66 0.61 2.42
N LEU A 89 17.60 0.06 3.21
CA LEU A 89 18.35 0.88 4.19
C LEU A 89 19.17 1.97 3.52
N ASP A 90 19.76 1.70 2.35
CA ASP A 90 20.56 2.68 1.63
C ASP A 90 19.66 3.82 1.09
N ALA A 91 18.48 3.50 0.58
CA ALA A 91 17.48 4.50 0.18
C ALA A 91 17.00 5.35 1.37
N LEU A 92 16.69 4.73 2.52
CA LEU A 92 16.28 5.43 3.73
C LEU A 92 17.37 6.36 4.26
N ARG A 93 18.63 5.92 4.27
CA ARG A 93 19.76 6.77 4.68
C ARG A 93 19.97 7.95 3.73
N ALA A 94 19.81 7.74 2.43
CA ALA A 94 19.88 8.83 1.45
C ALA A 94 18.76 9.86 1.70
N ALA A 95 17.55 9.36 1.95
CA ALA A 95 16.39 10.17 2.27
C ALA A 95 16.50 10.90 3.60
N GLN A 96 17.20 10.35 4.61
CA GLN A 96 17.37 10.93 5.95
C GLN A 96 17.88 12.38 5.95
N SER A 97 18.64 12.76 4.93
CA SER A 97 19.16 14.12 4.75
C SER A 97 18.11 15.13 4.26
N GLN A 98 16.97 14.66 3.76
CA GLN A 98 15.91 15.50 3.25
C GLN A 98 15.12 16.15 4.41
N PRO A 99 14.75 17.43 4.31
CA PRO A 99 13.92 18.10 5.32
C PRO A 99 12.60 17.36 5.59
N ALA A 100 12.04 16.77 4.53
CA ALA A 100 10.81 16.01 4.49
C ALA A 100 10.88 14.62 5.17
N PHE A 101 12.07 14.05 5.38
CA PHE A 101 12.20 12.63 5.78
C PHE A 101 11.44 12.24 7.05
N CYS A 102 11.38 13.16 8.01
CA CYS A 102 10.72 12.94 9.29
C CYS A 102 9.37 13.65 9.39
N ASN A 103 8.92 14.23 8.29
CA ASN A 103 7.60 14.81 8.23
C ASN A 103 6.68 13.68 7.82
N ASP A 104 5.69 13.37 8.67
CA ASP A 104 4.61 12.43 8.35
C ASP A 104 3.70 12.95 7.21
N ASP A 105 4.06 14.10 6.63
CA ASP A 105 3.29 14.85 5.66
C ASP A 105 3.48 14.34 4.21
N ASP A 106 4.47 13.50 3.91
CA ASP A 106 4.79 13.04 2.55
C ASP A 106 4.50 11.54 2.35
N ASP A 107 3.24 11.13 2.50
CA ASP A 107 2.75 9.79 2.10
C ASP A 107 2.77 9.56 0.56
N ASP A 108 3.19 10.57 -0.22
CA ASP A 108 3.23 10.52 -1.69
C ASP A 108 4.65 10.27 -2.26
N ASP A 109 5.70 10.20 -1.43
CA ASP A 109 7.04 9.85 -1.92
C ASP A 109 7.19 8.32 -2.06
N ASP A 110 6.48 7.81 -3.06
CA ASP A 110 6.51 6.44 -3.60
C ASP A 110 7.94 5.87 -3.73
N THR A 111 8.96 6.72 -3.81
CA THR A 111 10.35 6.30 -4.06
C THR A 111 10.98 5.56 -2.88
N GLN A 112 10.67 5.96 -1.64
CA GLN A 112 11.29 5.39 -0.44
C GLN A 112 10.62 4.07 -0.04
N SER A 113 9.28 4.01 -0.14
CA SER A 113 8.50 2.80 0.10
C SER A 113 8.85 1.72 -0.93
N GLN A 114 8.98 2.07 -2.21
CA GLN A 114 9.40 1.14 -3.28
C GLN A 114 10.75 0.50 -3.04
N ALA A 115 11.71 1.22 -2.45
CA ALA A 115 13.02 0.65 -2.14
C ALA A 115 12.96 -0.43 -1.05
N CYS A 116 11.93 -0.36 -0.20
CA CYS A 116 11.66 -1.28 0.90
C CYS A 116 10.61 -2.34 0.58
N GLU A 117 10.02 -2.29 -0.61
CA GLU A 117 9.22 -3.37 -1.16
C GLU A 117 10.06 -4.66 -1.27
N ASP A 118 9.41 -5.79 -1.01
CA ASP A 118 10.00 -7.14 -1.08
C ASP A 118 11.15 -7.45 -0.12
N VAL A 119 11.47 -6.57 0.85
CA VAL A 119 12.45 -6.88 1.90
C VAL A 119 12.03 -8.14 2.67
N PHE A 120 10.73 -8.23 2.97
CA PHE A 120 10.10 -9.43 3.45
C PHE A 120 9.17 -9.92 2.36
N LYS A 121 9.56 -11.00 1.69
CA LYS A 121 8.62 -11.69 0.81
C LYS A 121 7.61 -12.37 1.71
N GLU A 122 6.32 -12.12 1.50
CA GLU A 122 5.33 -13.04 2.01
C GLU A 122 5.77 -14.44 1.58
N ALA A 123 5.81 -15.38 2.53
CA ALA A 123 6.12 -16.74 2.18
C ALA A 123 5.05 -17.12 1.18
N ALA A 124 5.44 -17.38 -0.07
CA ALA A 124 4.50 -17.86 -1.07
C ALA A 124 3.70 -18.96 -0.39
N PRO A 125 2.35 -18.88 -0.36
CA PRO A 125 1.49 -19.90 0.23
C PRO A 125 2.09 -21.26 -0.07
N ALA A 126 2.57 -21.97 0.96
CA ALA A 126 3.24 -23.24 0.76
C ALA A 126 2.25 -24.17 0.05
N GLY A 127 2.41 -24.31 -1.27
CA GLY A 127 1.49 -24.92 -2.24
C GLY A 127 0.17 -25.39 -1.64
N GLY A 128 -0.73 -24.45 -1.33
CA GLY A 128 -2.02 -24.79 -0.76
C GLY A 128 -2.68 -25.91 -1.55
N THR A 129 -3.35 -26.83 -0.87
CA THR A 129 -3.94 -28.01 -1.53
C THR A 129 -5.41 -27.82 -1.85
N LYS A 130 -6.07 -26.85 -1.19
CA LYS A 130 -7.49 -26.62 -1.32
C LYS A 130 -7.83 -25.98 -2.67
N GLN A 131 -8.65 -26.65 -3.44
CA GLN A 131 -9.08 -26.22 -4.76
C GLN A 131 -10.07 -25.05 -4.67
N PRO A 132 -10.24 -24.29 -5.76
CA PRO A 132 -11.29 -23.28 -5.86
C PRO A 132 -12.67 -23.82 -5.45
N GLY A 133 -13.35 -23.11 -4.56
CA GLY A 133 -14.65 -23.47 -3.98
C GLY A 133 -14.59 -24.27 -2.67
N GLU A 134 -13.42 -24.78 -2.27
CA GLU A 134 -13.26 -25.48 -1.00
C GLU A 134 -13.16 -24.51 0.19
N LEU A 135 -13.64 -24.93 1.36
CA LEU A 135 -13.58 -24.12 2.58
C LEU A 135 -12.15 -23.88 3.02
N CYS A 136 -11.80 -22.64 3.40
CA CYS A 136 -10.47 -22.27 3.85
C CYS A 136 -10.50 -21.42 5.11
N ASP A 137 -9.41 -21.45 5.88
CA ASP A 137 -9.22 -20.63 7.08
C ASP A 137 -8.21 -19.49 6.83
N GLY A 138 -7.47 -19.57 5.72
CA GLY A 138 -6.49 -18.57 5.29
C GLY A 138 -6.05 -18.80 3.85
N GLU A 139 -5.52 -17.74 3.23
CA GLU A 139 -5.05 -17.74 1.83
C GLU A 139 -3.99 -18.81 1.58
N GLY A 140 -3.14 -19.06 2.58
CA GLY A 140 -2.09 -20.10 2.58
C GLY A 140 -2.56 -21.52 2.25
N GLN A 141 -3.84 -21.82 2.47
CA GLN A 141 -4.41 -23.15 2.24
C GLN A 141 -4.86 -23.36 0.79
N CYS A 142 -5.04 -22.29 0.02
CA CYS A 142 -5.61 -22.33 -1.31
C CYS A 142 -4.57 -22.65 -2.38
N ALA A 143 -4.91 -23.57 -3.27
CA ALA A 143 -4.06 -24.00 -4.36
C ALA A 143 -3.94 -22.91 -5.40
N ALA A 144 -2.70 -22.52 -5.72
CA ALA A 144 -2.39 -21.57 -6.78
C ALA A 144 -3.04 -21.98 -8.10
N GLN A 145 -3.48 -20.99 -8.88
CA GLN A 145 -4.12 -21.19 -10.17
C GLN A 145 -3.33 -20.45 -11.25
N PRO A 146 -3.19 -21.01 -12.46
CA PRO A 146 -2.33 -20.43 -13.49
C PRO A 146 -2.90 -19.16 -14.14
N ASP A 147 -4.18 -18.88 -13.94
CA ASP A 147 -4.94 -17.84 -14.65
C ASP A 147 -5.56 -16.80 -13.72
N GLY A 148 -5.20 -16.80 -12.43
CA GLY A 148 -5.68 -15.82 -11.48
C GLY A 148 -5.02 -15.95 -10.11
N GLU A 149 -5.25 -14.94 -9.29
CA GLU A 149 -4.84 -14.93 -7.89
C GLU A 149 -5.86 -15.71 -7.06
N VAL A 150 -5.41 -16.36 -5.98
CA VAL A 150 -6.30 -17.20 -5.17
C VAL A 150 -6.33 -16.66 -3.75
N GLU A 151 -7.53 -16.32 -3.30
CA GLU A 151 -7.76 -15.75 -1.98
C GLU A 151 -8.76 -16.59 -1.19
N CYS A 152 -8.63 -16.55 0.14
CA CYS A 152 -9.60 -17.16 1.03
C CYS A 152 -10.75 -16.17 1.34
N ALA A 153 -11.63 -16.00 0.35
CA ALA A 153 -12.71 -15.02 0.33
C ALA A 153 -13.82 -15.37 1.33
N SER A 154 -14.43 -14.33 1.92
CA SER A 154 -15.53 -14.46 2.89
C SER A 154 -16.89 -14.23 2.23
N PHE A 155 -17.80 -15.19 2.40
CA PHE A 155 -19.16 -15.16 1.88
C PHE A 155 -20.14 -15.16 3.04
N SER A 156 -21.12 -14.26 2.99
CA SER A 156 -22.17 -14.19 4.01
C SER A 156 -23.50 -14.69 3.43
N THR A 157 -24.02 -15.78 3.98
CA THR A 157 -25.34 -16.33 3.63
C THR A 157 -26.24 -16.27 4.86
N GLY A 158 -27.16 -15.31 4.89
CA GLY A 158 -27.98 -15.03 6.07
C GLY A 158 -27.13 -14.51 7.23
N GLN A 159 -27.11 -15.25 8.35
CA GLN A 159 -26.31 -14.91 9.54
C GLN A 159 -24.97 -15.65 9.63
N ALA A 160 -24.67 -16.54 8.67
CA ALA A 160 -23.45 -17.33 8.67
C ALA A 160 -22.42 -16.76 7.69
N THR A 161 -21.16 -16.69 8.13
CA THR A 161 -20.01 -16.38 7.29
C THR A 161 -19.23 -17.66 7.01
N THR A 162 -19.05 -17.99 5.74
CA THR A 162 -18.19 -19.09 5.29
C THR A 162 -17.03 -18.53 4.49
N ARG A 163 -15.87 -19.16 4.55
CA ARG A 163 -14.70 -18.76 3.77
C ARG A 163 -14.31 -19.86 2.79
N LYS A 164 -14.07 -19.52 1.54
CA LYS A 164 -13.68 -20.47 0.49
C LYS A 164 -12.58 -19.92 -0.39
N CYS A 165 -11.79 -20.83 -0.95
CA CYS A 165 -10.78 -20.48 -1.93
C CYS A 165 -11.47 -19.96 -3.20
N GLN A 166 -11.22 -18.72 -3.57
CA GLN A 166 -11.78 -18.09 -4.76
C GLN A 166 -10.65 -17.61 -5.65
N VAL A 167 -10.77 -17.88 -6.96
CA VAL A 167 -9.83 -17.40 -7.97
C VAL A 167 -10.32 -16.06 -8.50
N GLN A 168 -9.51 -15.03 -8.34
CA GLN A 168 -9.69 -13.72 -8.94
C GLN A 168 -8.95 -13.68 -10.28
N VAL A 169 -9.74 -13.68 -11.36
CA VAL A 169 -9.23 -13.57 -12.72
C VAL A 169 -9.27 -12.11 -13.13
N ARG A 170 -8.17 -11.61 -13.68
CA ARG A 170 -8.09 -10.26 -14.25
C ARG A 170 -8.98 -10.15 -15.47
N ALA A 171 -10.15 -9.53 -15.29
CA ALA A 171 -11.18 -9.40 -16.32
C ALA A 171 -10.84 -8.28 -17.31
N LYS A 172 -11.25 -8.46 -18.58
CA LYS A 172 -11.04 -7.48 -19.65
C LYS A 172 -12.27 -6.58 -19.77
N GLU A 173 -12.13 -5.47 -20.50
CA GLU A 173 -13.26 -4.61 -20.84
C GLU A 173 -14.41 -5.42 -21.48
N GLY A 174 -15.61 -5.27 -20.92
CA GLY A 174 -16.82 -5.99 -21.29
C GLY A 174 -17.04 -7.34 -20.59
N ASP A 175 -16.01 -7.92 -19.95
CA ASP A 175 -16.15 -9.18 -19.21
C ASP A 175 -16.93 -8.97 -17.92
N ALA A 176 -17.60 -10.03 -17.46
CA ALA A 176 -18.32 -10.03 -16.19
C ALA A 176 -17.36 -9.84 -15.01
N CYS A 177 -17.79 -9.06 -14.01
CA CYS A 177 -16.99 -8.75 -12.84
C CYS A 177 -17.80 -8.75 -11.54
N VAL A 178 -17.13 -8.97 -10.42
CA VAL A 178 -17.73 -8.93 -9.08
C VAL A 178 -17.23 -7.75 -8.25
N GLY A 179 -16.24 -7.01 -8.72
CA GLY A 179 -15.62 -5.92 -7.98
C GLY A 179 -14.41 -5.31 -8.67
N ASP A 180 -13.81 -4.37 -7.95
CA ASP A 180 -12.63 -3.62 -8.35
C ASP A 180 -11.44 -4.03 -7.49
N LYS A 181 -10.26 -4.03 -8.10
CA LYS A 181 -8.98 -4.16 -7.42
C LYS A 181 -8.19 -2.88 -7.65
N GLU A 182 -7.97 -2.09 -6.59
CA GLU A 182 -7.32 -0.78 -6.72
C GLU A 182 -5.79 -0.93 -6.82
N ASP A 183 -5.25 -1.87 -6.06
CA ASP A 183 -3.87 -2.33 -6.06
C ASP A 183 -3.82 -3.84 -5.76
N GLU A 184 -2.63 -4.43 -5.63
CA GLU A 184 -2.47 -5.87 -5.38
C GLU A 184 -3.12 -6.34 -4.07
N ASP A 185 -3.33 -5.45 -3.10
CA ASP A 185 -3.77 -5.78 -1.75
C ASP A 185 -5.20 -5.33 -1.41
N SER A 186 -5.79 -4.47 -2.23
CA SER A 186 -7.12 -3.89 -2.03
C SER A 186 -8.14 -4.46 -3.00
N PHE A 187 -9.05 -5.26 -2.47
CA PHE A 187 -10.16 -5.81 -3.23
C PHE A 187 -11.49 -5.34 -2.65
N VAL A 188 -12.26 -4.63 -3.46
CA VAL A 188 -13.62 -4.19 -3.11
C VAL A 188 -14.61 -5.14 -3.75
N PHE A 189 -15.08 -6.11 -2.96
CA PHE A 189 -16.11 -7.05 -3.39
C PHE A 189 -17.49 -6.39 -3.36
N SER A 190 -18.22 -6.45 -4.48
CA SER A 190 -19.54 -5.82 -4.63
C SER A 190 -20.68 -6.83 -4.81
N GLY A 191 -20.50 -8.08 -4.35
CA GLY A 191 -21.43 -9.18 -4.60
C GLY A 191 -21.62 -10.13 -3.42
N SER A 192 -22.43 -11.16 -3.66
CA SER A 192 -22.62 -12.33 -2.79
C SER A 192 -22.34 -13.63 -3.54
N ASP A 193 -21.60 -13.54 -4.65
CA ASP A 193 -21.40 -14.68 -5.54
C ASP A 193 -20.38 -15.64 -4.93
N ASP A 194 -20.85 -16.82 -4.58
CA ASP A 194 -20.07 -17.95 -4.04
C ASP A 194 -19.36 -18.73 -5.16
N ALA A 195 -19.25 -18.13 -6.35
CA ALA A 195 -18.52 -18.69 -7.47
C ALA A 195 -17.06 -18.93 -7.09
N PRO A 196 -16.51 -20.12 -7.41
CA PRO A 196 -15.11 -20.44 -7.15
C PRO A 196 -14.15 -19.60 -8.00
N ARG A 197 -14.66 -18.93 -9.04
CA ARG A 197 -13.89 -18.12 -9.98
C ARG A 197 -14.68 -16.87 -10.34
N VAL A 198 -14.05 -15.71 -10.21
CA VAL A 198 -14.69 -14.41 -10.44
C VAL A 198 -13.80 -13.49 -11.26
N GLY A 199 -14.42 -12.68 -12.12
CA GLY A 199 -13.73 -11.61 -12.83
C GLY A 199 -13.56 -10.38 -11.93
N VAL A 200 -12.37 -9.78 -11.95
CA VAL A 200 -12.05 -8.57 -11.20
C VAL A 200 -11.50 -7.52 -12.14
N CYS A 201 -12.02 -6.30 -12.07
CA CYS A 201 -11.53 -5.18 -12.87
C CYS A 201 -10.36 -4.52 -12.15
N TRP A 202 -9.22 -4.45 -12.83
CA TRP A 202 -8.01 -3.87 -12.26
C TRP A 202 -7.96 -2.39 -12.60
N ARG A 203 -8.01 -1.54 -11.57
CA ARG A 203 -7.91 -0.07 -11.76
C ARG A 203 -6.59 0.36 -12.42
N PRO A 204 -5.43 -0.30 -12.18
CA PRO A 204 -4.20 0.00 -12.92
C PRO A 204 -4.32 -0.20 -14.44
N ASP A 205 -5.29 -1.00 -14.91
CA ASP A 205 -5.58 -1.15 -16.35
C ASP A 205 -6.55 -0.09 -16.87
N GLY A 206 -6.95 0.85 -16.03
CA GLY A 206 -7.98 1.81 -16.34
C GLY A 206 -9.37 1.18 -16.43
N LEU A 207 -9.64 0.11 -15.67
CA LEU A 207 -10.94 -0.57 -15.65
C LEU A 207 -11.63 -0.43 -14.27
N SER A 208 -12.96 -0.41 -14.27
CA SER A 208 -13.78 -0.57 -13.07
C SER A 208 -15.06 -1.36 -13.36
N CYS A 209 -15.56 -2.08 -12.36
CA CYS A 209 -16.74 -2.92 -12.40
C CYS A 209 -18.00 -2.06 -12.32
N ASP A 210 -18.71 -1.98 -13.45
CA ASP A 210 -19.87 -1.11 -13.61
C ASP A 210 -21.15 -1.68 -12.97
N ARG A 211 -22.26 -0.95 -13.18
CA ARG A 211 -23.58 -1.35 -12.67
C ARG A 211 -24.14 -2.60 -13.37
N GLU A 212 -23.75 -2.86 -14.61
CA GLU A 212 -24.12 -4.07 -15.35
C GLU A 212 -23.27 -5.29 -14.95
N LYS A 213 -22.38 -5.12 -13.96
CA LYS A 213 -21.39 -6.12 -13.53
C LYS A 213 -20.46 -6.50 -14.68
N LYS A 214 -19.99 -5.50 -15.43
CA LYS A 214 -18.95 -5.65 -16.44
C LYS A 214 -17.79 -4.69 -16.19
N CYS A 215 -16.59 -5.10 -16.57
CA CYS A 215 -15.47 -4.16 -16.55
C CYS A 215 -15.65 -3.11 -17.65
N ALA A 216 -15.69 -1.85 -17.26
CA ALA A 216 -15.73 -0.71 -18.16
C ALA A 216 -14.51 0.18 -17.94
N LYS A 217 -14.16 1.02 -18.92
CA LYS A 217 -13.07 1.98 -18.75
C LYS A 217 -13.39 3.01 -17.68
N LEU A 218 -12.37 3.38 -16.91
CA LEU A 218 -12.42 4.53 -16.03
C LEU A 218 -12.61 5.82 -16.85
N VAL A 219 -13.41 6.72 -16.30
CA VAL A 219 -13.74 8.01 -16.88
C VAL A 219 -12.60 8.99 -16.61
N ALA A 220 -12.05 9.58 -17.68
CA ALA A 220 -11.02 10.61 -17.56
C ALA A 220 -11.54 11.87 -16.87
N GLU A 221 -10.62 12.72 -16.40
CA GLU A 221 -10.96 14.03 -15.82
C GLU A 221 -11.84 14.86 -16.76
N GLY A 222 -12.83 15.55 -16.19
CA GLY A 222 -13.86 16.31 -16.90
C GLY A 222 -14.96 15.47 -17.55
N GLY A 223 -14.78 14.15 -17.67
CA GLY A 223 -15.77 13.23 -18.18
C GLY A 223 -16.97 13.05 -17.24
N GLU A 224 -18.11 12.67 -17.80
CA GLU A 224 -19.34 12.43 -17.03
C GLU A 224 -19.24 11.16 -16.21
N CYS A 225 -19.61 11.24 -14.94
CA CYS A 225 -19.57 10.13 -14.01
C CYS A 225 -20.94 9.92 -13.35
N GLY A 226 -21.34 8.65 -13.26
CA GLY A 226 -22.53 8.21 -12.54
C GLY A 226 -22.20 7.86 -11.09
N PHE A 227 -23.15 8.07 -10.19
CA PHE A 227 -23.09 7.48 -8.85
C PHE A 227 -23.44 5.99 -8.96
N SER A 228 -22.43 5.15 -9.15
CA SER A 228 -22.54 3.73 -8.86
C SER A 228 -22.27 3.54 -7.37
N PHE A 229 -23.16 2.84 -6.68
CA PHE A 229 -23.00 2.56 -5.26
C PHE A 229 -21.66 1.85 -5.02
N GLY A 230 -20.76 2.51 -4.29
CA GLY A 230 -19.52 1.91 -3.76
C GLY A 230 -18.23 2.27 -4.49
N ASN A 231 -18.26 2.49 -5.82
CA ASN A 231 -17.02 2.62 -6.58
C ASN A 231 -16.97 3.92 -7.40
N ASN A 232 -15.82 4.58 -7.36
CA ASN A 232 -15.54 5.79 -8.13
C ASN A 232 -15.18 5.43 -9.58
N PRO A 233 -16.01 5.79 -10.58
CA PRO A 233 -15.75 5.42 -11.97
C PRO A 233 -14.65 6.28 -12.61
N CYS A 234 -14.09 7.26 -11.91
CA CYS A 234 -13.07 8.15 -12.45
C CYS A 234 -11.67 7.52 -12.43
N VAL A 235 -10.78 7.97 -13.30
CA VAL A 235 -9.36 7.60 -13.28
C VAL A 235 -8.71 7.86 -11.92
N LYS A 236 -7.58 7.19 -11.65
CA LYS A 236 -6.79 7.42 -10.42
C LYS A 236 -6.46 8.92 -10.29
N GLY A 237 -6.61 9.46 -9.08
CA GLY A 237 -6.38 10.88 -8.80
C GLY A 237 -7.57 11.79 -9.14
N ALA A 238 -8.73 11.24 -9.51
CA ALA A 238 -9.96 12.00 -9.70
C ALA A 238 -11.12 11.38 -8.91
N TYR A 239 -12.11 12.19 -8.54
CA TYR A 239 -13.35 11.77 -7.88
C TYR A 239 -14.58 12.24 -8.66
N CYS A 240 -15.70 11.52 -8.51
CA CYS A 240 -16.96 11.91 -9.15
C CYS A 240 -17.66 13.00 -8.33
N LYS A 241 -17.57 14.26 -8.78
CA LYS A 241 -18.19 15.39 -8.06
C LYS A 241 -19.72 15.32 -8.15
N SER A 242 -20.38 15.32 -6.99
CA SER A 242 -21.82 15.10 -6.86
C SER A 242 -22.69 16.14 -7.57
N ASP A 243 -22.26 17.39 -7.55
CA ASP A 243 -23.04 18.50 -8.15
C ASP A 243 -22.96 18.51 -9.67
N THR A 244 -21.76 18.27 -10.21
CA THR A 244 -21.49 18.40 -11.64
C THR A 244 -21.61 17.08 -12.39
N LYS A 245 -21.63 15.95 -11.67
CA LYS A 245 -21.52 14.60 -12.24
C LYS A 245 -20.33 14.48 -13.18
N LYS A 246 -19.20 15.07 -12.79
CA LYS A 246 -17.94 15.02 -13.54
C LYS A 246 -16.77 14.56 -12.70
N CYS A 247 -15.87 13.82 -13.33
CA CYS A 247 -14.60 13.46 -12.73
C CYS A 247 -13.76 14.72 -12.53
N THR A 248 -13.48 15.05 -11.28
CA THR A 248 -12.70 16.22 -10.88
C THR A 248 -11.41 15.74 -10.23
N PRO A 249 -10.25 16.36 -10.51
CA PRO A 249 -9.01 16.01 -9.82
C PRO A 249 -9.18 16.09 -8.30
N VAL A 250 -8.57 15.15 -7.57
CA VAL A 250 -8.44 15.29 -6.12
C VAL A 250 -7.52 16.47 -5.82
N LEU A 251 -7.87 17.21 -4.79
CA LEU A 251 -7.07 18.25 -4.20
C LEU A 251 -5.85 17.62 -3.51
N LYS A 252 -4.74 18.35 -3.57
CA LYS A 252 -3.49 17.96 -2.92
C LYS A 252 -3.57 18.23 -1.43
N ARG A 253 -2.73 17.55 -0.66
CA ARG A 253 -2.55 17.82 0.77
C ARG A 253 -2.29 19.31 1.04
N GLY A 254 -2.88 19.84 2.09
CA GLY A 254 -2.81 21.25 2.49
C GLY A 254 -3.72 22.20 1.71
N GLU A 255 -4.26 21.79 0.55
CA GLU A 255 -5.25 22.59 -0.18
C GLU A 255 -6.58 22.66 0.58
N ALA A 256 -7.28 23.79 0.45
CA ALA A 256 -8.53 24.01 1.16
C ALA A 256 -9.65 23.12 0.59
N CYS A 257 -10.38 22.44 1.46
CA CYS A 257 -11.46 21.52 1.09
C CYS A 257 -12.75 21.80 1.87
N THR A 258 -13.85 21.33 1.30
CA THR A 258 -15.17 21.39 1.90
C THR A 258 -15.76 20.00 2.18
N SER A 259 -15.23 18.96 1.54
CA SER A 259 -15.63 17.57 1.76
C SER A 259 -14.46 16.61 1.56
N SER A 260 -14.56 15.41 2.14
CA SER A 260 -13.49 14.40 2.07
C SER A 260 -13.29 13.84 0.66
N GLU A 261 -14.33 13.82 -0.17
CA GLU A 261 -14.22 13.35 -1.56
C GLU A 261 -13.26 14.22 -2.38
N GLU A 262 -13.22 15.52 -2.11
CA GLU A 262 -12.28 16.45 -2.75
C GLU A 262 -10.83 16.02 -2.53
N CYS A 263 -10.54 15.36 -1.41
CA CYS A 263 -9.21 14.95 -1.02
C CYS A 263 -8.92 13.46 -1.30
N GLY A 264 -9.87 12.70 -1.84
CA GLY A 264 -9.70 11.25 -2.04
C GLY A 264 -9.40 10.49 -0.73
N ALA A 265 -8.35 9.66 -0.73
CA ALA A 265 -8.01 8.81 0.41
C ALA A 265 -7.50 9.58 1.64
N ILE A 266 -6.92 10.77 1.46
CA ILE A 266 -6.34 11.55 2.58
C ILE A 266 -7.39 12.32 3.39
N GLY A 267 -8.64 12.43 2.89
CA GLY A 267 -9.76 13.08 3.58
C GLY A 267 -9.62 14.58 3.81
N CYS A 268 -10.71 15.23 4.24
CA CYS A 268 -10.77 16.66 4.52
C CYS A 268 -10.85 16.92 6.03
N PHE A 269 -9.83 17.55 6.60
CA PHE A 269 -9.71 17.79 8.04
C PHE A 269 -9.48 19.28 8.30
N ASN A 270 -10.31 19.89 9.16
CA ASN A 270 -10.26 21.32 9.49
C ASN A 270 -10.22 22.23 8.23
N GLY A 271 -10.93 21.82 7.18
CA GLY A 271 -11.02 22.57 5.92
C GLY A 271 -9.76 22.48 5.04
N LYS A 272 -8.87 21.51 5.27
CA LYS A 272 -7.73 21.21 4.40
C LYS A 272 -7.63 19.72 4.09
N CYS A 273 -7.15 19.39 2.90
CA CYS A 273 -6.90 18.01 2.52
C CYS A 273 -5.69 17.47 3.27
N GLY A 274 -5.86 16.29 3.88
CA GLY A 274 -4.93 15.83 4.89
C GLY A 274 -5.09 16.60 6.19
N GLY A 275 -5.32 15.84 7.25
CA GLY A 275 -5.12 16.29 8.63
C GLY A 275 -4.04 15.43 9.24
N GLU A 276 -3.80 15.58 10.54
CA GLU A 276 -2.99 14.66 11.35
C GLU A 276 -3.64 13.26 11.35
N SER A 277 -3.64 12.58 10.20
CA SER A 277 -3.93 11.17 10.11
C SER A 277 -2.94 10.49 11.04
N SER A 278 -3.45 9.53 11.78
CA SER A 278 -2.77 8.71 12.77
C SER A 278 -1.55 7.93 12.25
N SER A 279 -0.96 8.28 11.11
CA SER A 279 0.35 7.82 10.63
C SER A 279 1.48 8.20 11.59
N GLY A 280 1.33 9.34 12.29
CA GLY A 280 2.14 9.66 13.47
C GLY A 280 1.98 8.65 14.62
N ALA A 281 1.06 7.68 14.57
CA ALA A 281 1.01 6.58 15.53
C ALA A 281 2.25 5.69 15.43
N GLY A 282 2.83 5.51 14.24
CA GLY A 282 4.07 4.75 14.07
C GLY A 282 5.20 5.39 14.87
N LEU A 283 5.44 6.69 14.67
CA LEU A 283 6.41 7.47 15.42
C LEU A 283 6.00 7.61 16.89
N ALA A 284 4.74 7.82 17.23
CA ALA A 284 4.29 7.93 18.63
C ALA A 284 4.41 6.62 19.42
N LEU A 285 4.48 5.47 18.76
CA LEU A 285 4.73 4.17 19.42
C LEU A 285 6.22 3.98 19.76
N VAL A 286 7.12 4.59 19.00
CA VAL A 286 8.59 4.45 19.16
C VAL A 286 9.27 5.68 19.76
N CYS A 287 8.60 6.83 19.75
CA CYS A 287 9.02 8.08 20.36
C CYS A 287 8.16 8.40 21.59
N ASP A 288 8.76 8.50 22.77
CA ASP A 288 8.10 8.77 24.05
C ASP A 288 8.77 9.86 24.91
#